data_AF-K1SKX9-F1
#
_entry.id   AF-K1SKX9-F1
#
_cell.length_a   1.000
_cell.length_b   1.000
_cell.length_c   1.000
_cell.angle_alpha   90.00
_cell.angle_beta   90.00
_cell.angle_gamma   90.00
#
_symmetry.space_group_name_H-M   'P 1'
#
loop_
_entity.id
_entity.type
_entity.pdbx_description
1 polymer ?
#
loop_
_entity_poly.entity_id
_entity_poly.type
_entity_poly.pdbx_seq_one_letter_code
_entity_poly.pdbx_strand_id
1 'polypeptide(L)' 'ATADDLRAYLAEVLPTFDRDRVYPSDIKKLIVWYNLLVASGMTDFEETPAAETKEESKAE' A
#
# COMPACT_ATOMS: atom_id res chain seq x y z
N ALA A 1 13.56 11.28 0.64
CA ALA A 1 13.83 9.86 0.88
C ALA A 1 14.55 9.27 -0.33
N THR A 2 15.73 8.71 -0.10
CA THR A 2 16.46 7.88 -1.06
C THR A 2 15.75 6.54 -1.25
N ALA A 3 16.20 5.74 -2.22
CA ALA A 3 15.67 4.39 -2.40
C ALA A 3 15.93 3.49 -1.18
N ASP A 4 17.04 3.69 -0.48
CA ASP A 4 17.41 2.91 0.69
C ASP A 4 16.59 3.34 1.92
N ASP A 5 16.33 4.63 2.09
CA ASP A 5 15.44 5.14 3.14
C ASP A 5 14.04 4.50 3.03
N LEU A 6 13.52 4.36 1.81
CA LEU A 6 12.19 3.78 1.57
C LEU A 6 12.15 2.30 1.89
N ARG A 7 13.21 1.55 1.53
CA ARG A 7 13.30 0.12 1.85
C ARG A 7 13.49 -0.11 3.35
N ALA A 8 14.29 0.72 4.01
CA ALA A 8 14.49 0.65 5.46
C ALA A 8 13.18 0.90 6.19
N TYR A 9 12.43 1.94 5.79
CA TYR A 9 11.12 2.23 6.36
C TYR A 9 10.12 1.10 6.14
N LEU A 10 10.03 0.55 4.92
CA LEU A 10 9.13 -0.58 4.67
C LEU A 10 9.56 -1.85 5.44
N ALA A 11 10.86 -2.09 5.62
CA ALA A 11 11.36 -3.21 6.40
C ALA A 11 11.04 -3.09 7.90
N GLU A 12 10.92 -1.87 8.43
CA GLU A 12 10.50 -1.64 9.81
C GLU A 12 9.04 -2.04 10.02
N VAL A 13 8.16 -1.69 9.07
CA VAL A 13 6.73 -1.94 9.15
C VAL A 13 6.34 -3.36 8.72
N LEU A 14 6.95 -3.87 7.64
CA LEU A 14 6.69 -5.19 7.08
C LEU A 14 8.03 -5.89 6.77
N PRO A 15 8.71 -6.49 7.76
CA PRO A 15 10.05 -7.06 7.58
C PRO A 15 10.15 -8.18 6.54
N THR A 16 9.02 -8.85 6.25
CA THR A 16 8.93 -10.04 5.41
C THR A 16 8.61 -9.74 3.94
N PHE A 17 8.63 -8.48 3.50
CA PHE A 17 8.33 -8.12 2.12
C PHE A 17 9.40 -8.64 1.13
N ASP A 18 8.98 -8.93 -0.09
CA ASP A 18 9.87 -9.38 -1.17
C ASP A 18 10.71 -8.22 -1.70
N ARG A 19 12.01 -8.22 -1.36
CA ARG A 19 12.94 -7.14 -1.73
C ARG A 19 13.29 -7.10 -3.21
N ASP A 20 13.11 -8.21 -3.92
CA ASP A 20 13.43 -8.32 -5.35
C ASP A 20 12.25 -7.85 -6.22
N ARG A 21 11.02 -8.00 -5.71
CA ARG A 21 9.79 -7.63 -6.42
C ARG A 21 9.23 -6.27 -6.05
N VAL A 22 9.56 -5.75 -4.87
CA VAL A 22 9.07 -4.44 -4.41
C VAL A 22 10.08 -3.36 -4.76
N TYR A 23 9.73 -2.54 -5.74
CA TYR A 23 10.59 -1.43 -6.17
C TYR A 23 10.34 -0.19 -5.31
N PRO A 24 11.31 0.73 -5.19
CA PRO A 24 11.13 1.99 -4.45
C PRO A 24 9.93 2.83 -4.92
N SER A 25 9.52 2.70 -6.19
CA SER A 25 8.31 3.33 -6.72
C SER A 25 7.03 2.79 -6.08
N ASP A 26 6.98 1.50 -5.78
CA ASP A 26 5.80 0.86 -5.20
C ASP A 26 5.66 1.25 -3.73
N ILE A 27 6.78 1.34 -3.01
CA ILE A 27 6.83 1.86 -1.63
C ILE A 27 6.30 3.31 -1.60
N LYS A 28 6.74 4.16 -2.54
CA LYS A 28 6.24 5.53 -2.65
C LYS A 28 4.74 5.56 -2.91
N LYS A 29 4.24 4.75 -3.83
CA LYS A 29 2.80 4.69 -4.14
C LYS A 29 1.98 4.26 -2.91
N LEU A 30 2.44 3.24 -2.19
CA LEU A 30 1.80 2.75 -0.97
C LEU A 30 1.66 3.86 0.08
N ILE A 31 2.73 4.61 0.35
CA ILE A 31 2.71 5.73 1.29
C ILE A 31 1.75 6.83 0.82
N VAL A 32 1.75 7.17 -0.47
CA VAL A 32 0.85 8.19 -1.03
C VAL A 32 -0.62 7.77 -0.89
N TRP A 33 -0.95 6.52 -1.18
CA TRP A 33 -2.31 6.00 -1.01
C TRP A 33 -2.73 5.97 0.45
N TYR A 34 -1.85 5.52 1.34
CA TYR A 34 -2.12 5.55 2.77
C TYR A 34 -2.44 6.98 3.24
N ASN A 35 -1.62 7.97 2.87
CA ASN A 35 -1.86 9.36 3.22
C ASN A 35 -3.19 9.90 2.67
N LEU A 36 -3.59 9.47 1.47
CA LEU A 36 -4.87 9.87 0.89
C LEU A 36 -6.05 9.28 1.68
N LEU A 37 -5.97 8.01 2.08
CA LEU A 37 -6.99 7.34 2.89
C LEU A 37 -7.10 7.99 4.28
N VAL A 38 -5.97 8.30 4.92
CA VAL A 38 -5.96 9.05 6.18
C VAL A 38 -6.57 10.44 6.00
N ALA A 39 -6.22 11.15 4.93
CA ALA A 39 -6.77 12.47 4.63
C ALA A 39 -8.29 12.45 4.34
N SER A 40 -8.83 11.34 3.83
CA SER A 40 -10.27 11.15 3.62
C SER A 40 -11.01 10.65 4.88
N GLY A 41 -10.31 10.45 6.00
CA GLY A 41 -10.87 9.91 7.24
C GLY A 41 -11.07 8.39 7.23
N MET A 42 -10.66 7.70 6.17
CA MET A 42 -10.70 6.24 6.06
C MET A 42 -9.48 5.66 6.80
N THR A 43 -9.61 5.47 8.11
CA THR A 43 -8.51 5.03 9.00
C THR A 43 -8.75 3.67 9.65
N ASP A 44 -9.94 3.09 9.44
CA ASP A 44 -10.28 1.74 9.89
C ASP A 44 -9.84 0.74 8.82
N PHE A 45 -8.69 0.11 9.04
CA PHE A 45 -8.08 -0.89 8.14
C PHE A 45 -8.15 -2.32 8.70
N GLU A 46 -8.83 -2.50 9.83
CA GLU A 46 -9.06 -3.83 10.37
C GLU A 46 -9.93 -4.64 9.40
N GLU A 47 -9.67 -5.95 9.31
CA GLU A 47 -10.45 -6.85 8.49
C GLU A 47 -11.89 -6.92 9.02
N THR A 48 -12.77 -6.05 8.54
CA THR A 48 -14.15 -6.46 8.34
C THR A 48 -14.12 -7.43 7.17
N PRO A 49 -14.66 -8.66 7.32
CA PRO A 49 -14.73 -9.61 6.22
C PRO A 49 -15.55 -8.98 5.09
N ALA A 50 -14.85 -8.38 4.13
CA ALA A 50 -15.44 -7.54 3.11
C ALA A 50 -16.27 -8.44 2.19
N ALA A 51 -17.59 -8.20 2.21
CA ALA A 51 -18.48 -8.59 1.15
C ALA A 51 -17.86 -8.15 -0.19
N GLU A 52 -17.71 -9.14 -1.06
CA GLU A 52 -17.37 -9.05 -2.46
C GLU A 52 -18.01 -7.81 -3.11
N THR A 53 -17.23 -6.79 -3.45
CA THR A 53 -17.62 -5.85 -4.50
C THR A 53 -16.68 -6.06 -5.67
N LYS A 54 -17.05 -7.06 -6.45
CA LYS A 54 -16.66 -7.28 -7.82
C LYS A 54 -17.25 -6.13 -8.65
N GLU A 55 -16.47 -5.09 -8.93
CA GLU A 55 -16.73 -4.20 -10.06
C GLU A 55 -15.57 -4.27 -11.05
N GLU A 56 -15.70 -5.29 -11.88
CA GLU A 56 -15.07 -5.45 -13.17
C GLU A 56 -15.61 -4.33 -14.09
N SER A 57 -14.81 -3.29 -14.30
CA SER A 57 -15.05 -2.28 -15.32
C SER A 57 -14.03 -2.44 -16.45
N LYS A 58 -14.57 -2.81 -17.62
CA LYS A 58 -14.13 -2.51 -18.98
C LYS A 58 -13.29 -3.56 -19.73
N ALA A 59 -14.00 -4.41 -20.47
CA ALA A 59 -13.61 -4.85 -21.80
C ALA A 59 -14.87 -4.99 -22.68
N GLU A 60 -14.92 -4.14 -23.71
CA GLU A 60 -15.63 -4.21 -25.00
C GLU A 60 -17.04 -4.84 -25.13
#